data_AF-A0A3N2RKR9-F1
#
_entry.id   AF-A0A3N2RKR9-F1
#
_cell.length_a   1.000
_cell.length_b   1.000
_cell.length_c   1.000
_cell.angle_alpha   90.00
_cell.angle_beta   90.00
_cell.angle_gamma   90.00
#
_symmetry.space_group_name_H-M   'P 1'
#
loop_
_entity.id
_entity.type
_entity.pdbx_description
1 polymer ?
#
loop_
_entity_poly.entity_id
_entity_poly.type
_entity_poly.pdbx_seq_one_letter_code
_entity_poly.pdbx_strand_id
1 'polypeptide(L)'
;DSIWLKNYFAYEGNRYRVEEIVFADGTVWDVATVKAMLVAGTDEAQSLTAYSPGTEIHAGGGDDKLYGDKGADRLYGDEGNDTLSGDSGNDTLVGGSGNDKLTGDYGSDTYLFNAGDGQDTIIEDMSYSNDVDRLVLGDGLLTENTILQRSGDNLMISFRDSTDSIWLKNYFAYEGNRYRVEEIVFADGTVWDVATVKAMLVAGTDEAQSLTAYSPGTEIHAG
;
A
#
# COMPACT_ATOMS: atom_id res chain seq x y z
N ASP A 1 8.14 -17.28 -33.01
CA ASP A 1 9.43 -16.59 -33.06
C ASP A 1 9.42 -15.40 -32.12
N SER A 2 10.56 -15.09 -31.48
CA SER A 2 10.72 -13.92 -30.60
C SER A 2 12.05 -13.21 -30.89
N ILE A 3 12.09 -11.90 -30.66
CA ILE A 3 13.29 -11.06 -30.81
C ILE A 3 13.60 -10.45 -29.44
N TRP A 4 14.88 -10.47 -29.05
CA TRP A 4 15.36 -9.87 -27.81
C TRP A 4 16.17 -8.61 -28.09
N LEU A 5 15.70 -7.47 -27.59
CA LEU A 5 16.41 -6.20 -27.65
C LEU A 5 17.24 -6.03 -26.37
N LYS A 6 18.55 -6.29 -26.47
CA LYS A 6 19.46 -6.15 -25.32
C LYS A 6 19.68 -4.67 -24.98
N ASN A 7 19.76 -4.37 -23.69
CA ASN A 7 20.06 -3.03 -23.15
C ASN A 7 19.07 -1.93 -23.53
N TYR A 8 17.84 -2.29 -23.94
CA TYR A 8 16.84 -1.32 -24.41
C TYR A 8 16.51 -0.24 -23.35
N PHE A 9 16.52 -0.63 -22.07
CA PHE A 9 16.22 0.26 -20.92
C PHE A 9 17.45 0.68 -20.12
N ALA A 10 18.66 0.21 -20.46
CA ALA A 10 19.83 0.35 -19.59
C ALA A 10 20.38 1.80 -19.51
N TYR A 11 19.98 2.67 -20.45
CA TYR A 11 20.45 4.05 -20.52
C TYR A 11 19.37 4.98 -21.07
N GLU A 12 19.14 6.10 -20.40
CA GLU A 12 18.27 7.20 -20.88
C GLU A 12 18.81 7.91 -22.14
N GLY A 13 19.99 7.51 -22.66
CA GLY A 13 20.59 8.02 -23.90
C GLY A 13 20.56 7.01 -25.06
N ASN A 14 20.56 7.52 -26.31
CA ASN A 14 20.52 6.74 -27.57
C ASN A 14 21.80 5.94 -27.89
N ARG A 15 22.62 5.58 -26.89
CA ARG A 15 23.95 5.01 -27.17
C ARG A 15 23.90 3.52 -27.47
N TYR A 16 22.82 2.82 -27.07
CA TYR A 16 22.74 1.35 -27.15
C TYR A 16 21.33 0.75 -27.33
N ARG A 17 20.30 1.55 -27.67
CA ARG A 17 18.93 1.05 -27.84
C ARG A 17 18.50 1.08 -29.30
N VAL A 18 17.43 0.36 -29.62
CA VAL A 18 16.73 0.52 -30.90
C VAL A 18 15.75 1.69 -30.72
N GLU A 19 15.90 2.76 -31.50
CA GLU A 19 15.06 3.95 -31.36
C GLU A 19 13.65 3.76 -31.93
N GLU A 20 13.52 2.92 -32.97
CA GLU A 20 12.26 2.68 -33.67
C GLU A 20 12.13 1.20 -34.05
N ILE A 21 10.96 0.62 -33.77
CA ILE A 21 10.54 -0.69 -34.29
C ILE A 21 9.55 -0.42 -35.43
N VAL A 22 9.98 -0.68 -36.67
CA VAL A 22 9.17 -0.41 -37.87
C VAL A 22 8.59 -1.73 -38.39
N PHE A 23 7.27 -1.77 -38.52
CA PHE A 23 6.52 -2.92 -39.02
C PHE A 23 6.28 -2.80 -40.53
N ALA A 24 6.03 -3.92 -41.19
CA ALA A 24 5.83 -3.97 -42.64
C ALA A 24 4.58 -3.21 -43.13
N ASP A 25 3.61 -2.97 -42.24
CA ASP A 25 2.41 -2.16 -42.49
C ASP A 25 2.65 -0.65 -42.35
N GLY A 26 3.86 -0.24 -41.98
CA GLY A 26 4.23 1.16 -41.74
C GLY A 26 4.02 1.63 -40.30
N THR A 27 3.55 0.79 -39.39
CA THR A 27 3.51 1.11 -37.95
C THR A 27 4.93 1.32 -37.44
N VAL A 28 5.13 2.36 -36.63
CA VAL A 28 6.41 2.64 -35.97
C VAL A 28 6.16 2.73 -34.48
N TRP A 29 6.87 1.92 -33.69
CA TRP A 29 6.95 2.10 -32.24
C TRP A 29 8.26 2.78 -31.91
N ASP A 30 8.18 4.01 -31.42
CA ASP A 30 9.31 4.68 -30.83
C ASP A 30 9.54 4.21 -29.39
N VAL A 31 10.63 4.67 -28.78
CA VAL A 31 10.99 4.30 -27.40
C VAL A 31 9.90 4.66 -26.40
N ALA A 32 9.22 5.80 -26.57
CA ALA A 32 8.15 6.22 -25.68
C ALA A 32 6.95 5.28 -25.78
N THR A 33 6.59 4.87 -27.00
CA THR A 33 5.51 3.92 -27.27
C THR A 33 5.83 2.55 -26.66
N VAL A 34 7.04 2.03 -26.87
CA VAL A 34 7.46 0.76 -26.26
C VAL A 34 7.44 0.83 -24.74
N LYS A 35 7.93 1.93 -24.15
CA LYS A 35 7.90 2.17 -22.71
C LYS A 35 6.46 2.22 -22.16
N ALA A 36 5.56 2.93 -22.82
CA ALA A 36 4.15 3.00 -22.41
C ALA A 36 3.46 1.64 -22.47
N MET A 37 3.79 0.80 -23.46
CA MET A 37 3.24 -0.56 -23.57
C MET A 37 3.69 -1.50 -22.45
N LEU A 38 4.83 -1.24 -21.80
CA LEU A 38 5.39 -2.13 -20.76
C LEU A 38 4.81 -1.90 -19.38
N VAL A 39 4.15 -0.77 -19.17
CA VAL A 39 3.48 -0.41 -17.91
C VAL A 39 1.96 -0.32 -18.08
N ALA A 40 1.45 -0.76 -19.23
CA ALA A 40 0.02 -0.84 -19.48
C ALA A 40 -0.53 -2.11 -18.81
N GLY A 41 -1.39 -1.92 -17.82
CA GLY A 41 -2.16 -2.98 -17.19
C GLY A 41 -3.12 -3.69 -18.14
N THR A 42 -3.51 -4.89 -17.74
CA THR A 42 -4.43 -5.79 -18.44
C THR A 42 -5.27 -6.56 -17.42
N ASP A 43 -6.22 -7.40 -17.85
CA ASP A 43 -7.00 -8.25 -16.93
C ASP A 43 -6.26 -9.57 -16.55
N GLU A 44 -4.98 -9.71 -16.92
CA GLU A 44 -4.15 -10.87 -16.62
C GLU A 44 -3.07 -10.50 -15.61
N ALA A 45 -2.67 -11.46 -14.76
CA ALA A 45 -1.54 -11.29 -13.85
C ALA A 45 -0.23 -10.97 -14.60
N GLN A 46 0.35 -9.82 -14.27
CA GLN A 46 1.53 -9.21 -14.85
C GLN A 46 2.63 -8.95 -13.80
N SER A 47 3.81 -8.66 -14.30
CA SER A 47 4.87 -8.03 -13.52
C SER A 47 5.32 -6.78 -14.25
N LEU A 48 5.01 -5.63 -13.66
CA LEU A 48 5.24 -4.30 -14.20
C LEU A 48 6.32 -3.59 -13.39
N THR A 49 7.24 -2.93 -14.07
CA THR A 49 8.32 -2.18 -13.42
C THR A 49 8.42 -0.81 -14.06
N ALA A 50 8.43 0.23 -13.24
CA ALA A 50 8.67 1.59 -13.68
C ALA A 50 10.01 1.68 -14.42
N TYR A 51 10.06 2.51 -15.46
CA TYR A 51 11.25 2.65 -16.29
C TYR A 51 11.87 4.05 -16.21
N SER A 52 11.23 4.95 -15.46
CA SER A 52 11.68 6.33 -15.24
C SER A 52 11.12 6.87 -13.94
N PRO A 53 11.78 7.86 -13.31
CA PRO A 53 11.25 8.45 -12.09
C PRO A 53 9.89 9.11 -12.24
N GLY A 54 8.99 8.79 -11.31
CA GLY A 54 7.65 9.37 -11.25
C GLY A 54 6.68 8.76 -12.26
N THR A 55 6.83 7.47 -12.54
CA THR A 55 5.92 6.68 -13.37
C THR A 55 4.62 6.43 -12.62
N GLU A 56 3.52 6.48 -13.35
CA GLU A 56 2.21 6.02 -12.88
C GLU A 56 1.88 4.69 -13.57
N ILE A 57 1.54 3.66 -12.79
CA ILE A 57 1.21 2.31 -13.27
C ILE A 57 -0.16 1.92 -12.70
N HIS A 58 -1.08 1.58 -13.60
CA HIS A 58 -2.38 0.95 -13.28
C HIS A 58 -2.31 -0.48 -13.82
N ALA A 59 -2.42 -1.47 -12.94
CA ALA A 59 -2.20 -2.88 -13.26
C ALA A 59 -3.41 -3.53 -13.94
N GLY A 60 -4.61 -3.02 -13.69
CA GLY A 60 -5.84 -3.51 -14.28
C GLY A 60 -6.49 -4.61 -13.44
N GLY A 61 -6.45 -5.85 -13.91
CA GLY A 61 -7.05 -6.98 -13.22
C GLY A 61 -6.09 -8.16 -13.13
N GLY A 62 -6.29 -9.02 -12.12
CA GLY A 62 -5.43 -10.17 -11.89
C GLY A 62 -4.47 -9.92 -10.73
N ASP A 63 -3.74 -10.95 -10.31
CA ASP A 63 -2.80 -10.82 -9.18
C ASP A 63 -1.44 -10.31 -9.67
N ASP A 64 -1.20 -9.01 -9.58
CA ASP A 64 -0.10 -8.29 -10.20
C ASP A 64 1.11 -8.06 -9.28
N LYS A 65 2.26 -7.77 -9.91
CA LYS A 65 3.48 -7.35 -9.21
C LYS A 65 4.02 -6.05 -9.78
N LEU A 66 4.00 -5.00 -8.97
CA LEU A 66 4.40 -3.65 -9.36
C LEU A 66 5.68 -3.23 -8.61
N TYR A 67 6.59 -2.60 -9.35
CA TYR A 67 7.87 -2.11 -8.83
C TYR A 67 8.12 -0.66 -9.30
N GLY A 68 8.33 0.26 -8.35
CA GLY A 68 8.52 1.70 -8.59
C GLY A 68 9.94 2.10 -9.03
N ASP A 69 10.96 1.26 -8.80
CA ASP A 69 12.37 1.56 -9.05
C ASP A 69 12.86 2.84 -8.35
N LYS A 70 12.99 3.96 -9.06
CA LYS A 70 13.51 5.20 -8.50
C LYS A 70 12.60 6.32 -8.90
N GLY A 71 12.09 7.09 -7.96
CA GLY A 71 11.26 8.23 -8.27
C GLY A 71 10.22 8.48 -7.21
N ALA A 72 9.23 9.28 -7.55
CA ALA A 72 8.04 9.44 -6.72
C ALA A 72 6.89 8.84 -7.52
N ASP A 73 6.80 7.53 -7.47
CA ASP A 73 5.99 6.71 -8.36
C ASP A 73 4.56 6.54 -7.80
N ARG A 74 3.62 6.23 -8.70
CA ARG A 74 2.20 6.05 -8.36
C ARG A 74 1.76 4.68 -8.85
N LEU A 75 1.62 3.75 -7.92
CA LEU A 75 1.36 2.33 -8.19
C LEU A 75 -0.06 1.99 -7.78
N TYR A 76 -0.86 1.50 -8.72
CA TYR A 76 -2.23 1.05 -8.51
C TYR A 76 -2.34 -0.41 -8.92
N GLY A 77 -2.64 -1.29 -7.97
CA GLY A 77 -2.91 -2.71 -8.22
C GLY A 77 -4.27 -2.96 -8.89
N ASP A 78 -5.23 -2.07 -8.62
CA ASP A 78 -6.58 -2.11 -9.18
C ASP A 78 -7.39 -3.34 -8.71
N GLU A 79 -7.71 -4.32 -9.55
CA GLU A 79 -8.48 -5.51 -9.15
C GLU A 79 -7.59 -6.74 -9.00
N GLY A 80 -7.42 -7.30 -7.80
CA GLY A 80 -6.55 -8.46 -7.65
C GLY A 80 -6.02 -8.64 -6.25
N ASN A 81 -5.20 -9.67 -6.03
CA ASN A 81 -4.34 -9.72 -4.85
C ASN A 81 -2.93 -9.36 -5.27
N ASP A 82 -2.60 -8.08 -5.15
CA ASP A 82 -1.43 -7.50 -5.75
C ASP A 82 -0.26 -7.41 -4.78
N THR A 83 0.94 -7.29 -5.34
CA THR A 83 2.15 -6.98 -4.60
C THR A 83 2.81 -5.74 -5.18
N LEU A 84 2.81 -4.64 -4.42
CA LEU A 84 3.38 -3.36 -4.82
C LEU A 84 4.63 -3.07 -3.98
N SER A 85 5.70 -2.62 -4.64
CA SER A 85 6.93 -2.11 -4.01
C SER A 85 7.28 -0.74 -4.60
N GLY A 86 7.38 0.29 -3.77
CA GLY A 86 7.78 1.64 -4.15
C GLY A 86 9.26 1.75 -4.53
N ASP A 87 10.09 0.89 -3.92
CA ASP A 87 11.55 0.89 -4.01
C ASP A 87 12.19 2.18 -3.44
N SER A 88 12.32 3.26 -4.20
CA SER A 88 13.00 4.45 -3.70
C SER A 88 12.42 5.77 -4.15
N GLY A 89 12.12 6.59 -3.15
CA GLY A 89 11.65 7.96 -3.23
C GLY A 89 10.30 8.07 -2.51
N ASN A 90 9.45 9.01 -2.91
CA ASN A 90 8.23 9.26 -2.14
C ASN A 90 7.04 8.75 -2.94
N ASP A 91 6.64 7.52 -2.66
CA ASP A 91 5.73 6.78 -3.52
C ASP A 91 4.29 6.86 -3.02
N THR A 92 3.35 6.68 -3.96
CA THR A 92 1.94 6.48 -3.66
C THR A 92 1.56 5.06 -4.07
N LEU A 93 1.16 4.24 -3.10
CA LEU A 93 0.75 2.86 -3.31
C LEU A 93 -0.75 2.72 -3.02
N VAL A 94 -1.49 2.18 -3.98
CA VAL A 94 -2.92 1.88 -3.86
C VAL A 94 -3.10 0.41 -4.25
N GLY A 95 -3.47 -0.44 -3.29
CA GLY A 95 -3.76 -1.86 -3.59
C GLY A 95 -4.93 -1.97 -4.56
N GLY A 96 -6.06 -1.37 -4.17
CA GLY A 96 -7.29 -1.47 -4.92
C GLY A 96 -8.19 -2.52 -4.26
N SER A 97 -9.00 -3.23 -5.03
CA SER A 97 -9.86 -4.27 -4.46
C SER A 97 -9.16 -5.62 -4.41
N GLY A 98 -9.11 -6.22 -3.23
CA GLY A 98 -8.66 -7.58 -3.03
C GLY A 98 -7.91 -7.73 -1.71
N ASN A 99 -6.78 -8.42 -1.70
CA ASN A 99 -5.97 -8.53 -0.48
C ASN A 99 -4.52 -8.30 -0.84
N ASP A 100 -4.08 -7.06 -0.68
CA ASP A 100 -2.85 -6.60 -1.29
C ASP A 100 -1.70 -6.58 -0.30
N LYS A 101 -0.49 -6.66 -0.85
CA LYS A 101 0.74 -6.50 -0.10
C LYS A 101 1.50 -5.29 -0.62
N LEU A 102 1.62 -4.26 0.22
CA LEU A 102 2.22 -2.99 -0.13
C LEU A 102 3.52 -2.77 0.66
N THR A 103 4.56 -2.30 -0.01
CA THR A 103 5.86 -2.00 0.60
C THR A 103 6.41 -0.71 0.01
N GLY A 104 6.53 0.34 0.82
CA GLY A 104 7.05 1.66 0.40
C GLY A 104 8.56 1.67 0.17
N ASP A 105 9.28 0.95 1.04
CA ASP A 105 10.74 0.85 1.07
C ASP A 105 11.44 2.16 1.52
N TYR A 106 12.03 2.94 0.63
CA TYR A 106 12.81 4.13 0.99
C TYR A 106 12.08 5.41 0.65
N GLY A 107 11.88 6.26 1.65
CA GLY A 107 11.40 7.63 1.48
C GLY A 107 10.14 7.85 2.29
N SER A 108 9.38 8.90 1.98
CA SER A 108 8.12 9.18 2.68
C SER A 108 6.96 8.77 1.81
N ASP A 109 6.38 7.62 2.12
CA ASP A 109 5.42 6.92 1.28
C ASP A 109 3.98 7.16 1.74
N THR A 110 3.06 7.03 0.79
CA THR A 110 1.63 7.17 1.02
C THR A 110 0.88 5.94 0.53
N TYR A 111 0.25 5.24 1.46
CA TYR A 111 -0.65 4.14 1.20
C TYR A 111 -2.09 4.65 1.21
N LEU A 112 -2.81 4.51 0.11
CA LEU A 112 -4.23 4.85 0.04
C LEU A 112 -5.07 3.60 0.26
N PHE A 113 -6.07 3.68 1.14
CA PHE A 113 -7.01 2.59 1.38
C PHE A 113 -8.44 3.14 1.44
N ASN A 114 -9.35 2.58 0.66
CA ASN A 114 -10.74 2.96 0.55
C ASN A 114 -11.67 1.85 1.06
N ALA A 115 -12.92 2.20 1.32
CA ALA A 115 -13.94 1.21 1.65
C ALA A 115 -14.18 0.26 0.46
N GLY A 116 -14.10 -1.05 0.70
CA GLY A 116 -14.19 -2.08 -0.33
C GLY A 116 -12.85 -2.57 -0.87
N ASP A 117 -11.72 -2.00 -0.43
CA ASP A 117 -10.38 -2.42 -0.88
C ASP A 117 -10.00 -3.80 -0.33
N GLY A 118 -10.67 -4.27 0.73
CA GLY A 118 -10.49 -5.63 1.25
C GLY A 118 -9.45 -5.72 2.37
N GLN A 119 -8.54 -6.71 2.34
CA GLN A 119 -7.67 -7.02 3.50
C GLN A 119 -6.19 -6.88 3.18
N ASP A 120 -5.66 -5.69 3.41
CA ASP A 120 -4.30 -5.36 2.98
C ASP A 120 -3.26 -5.57 4.07
N THR A 121 -2.03 -5.76 3.61
CA THR A 121 -0.83 -5.81 4.45
C THR A 121 0.18 -4.77 3.97
N ILE A 122 0.49 -3.82 4.84
CA ILE A 122 1.54 -2.83 4.61
C ILE A 122 2.79 -3.24 5.40
N ILE A 123 3.93 -3.19 4.73
CA ILE A 123 5.24 -3.48 5.30
C ILE A 123 6.16 -2.31 5.02
N GLU A 124 6.68 -1.69 6.07
CA GLU A 124 7.80 -0.77 5.99
C GLU A 124 9.09 -1.52 6.29
N ASP A 125 10.06 -1.52 5.36
CA ASP A 125 11.32 -2.28 5.49
C ASP A 125 12.59 -1.39 5.49
N MET A 126 12.55 -0.10 5.11
CA MET A 126 13.77 0.73 4.93
C MET A 126 13.69 2.25 5.25
N SER A 127 13.03 2.65 6.34
CA SER A 127 12.88 4.07 6.71
C SER A 127 14.14 4.75 7.33
N TYR A 128 14.47 5.97 6.88
CA TYR A 128 15.47 6.86 7.52
C TYR A 128 14.81 7.81 8.53
N SER A 129 15.61 8.41 9.42
CA SER A 129 15.10 9.11 10.62
C SER A 129 14.21 10.35 10.38
N ASN A 130 14.07 10.82 9.15
CA ASN A 130 13.30 12.00 8.78
C ASN A 130 12.13 11.70 7.83
N ASP A 131 11.93 10.43 7.50
CA ASP A 131 10.85 10.02 6.62
C ASP A 131 9.55 9.93 7.44
N VAL A 132 8.43 10.19 6.76
CA VAL A 132 7.09 10.19 7.36
C VAL A 132 6.15 9.43 6.44
N ASP A 133 5.84 8.20 6.82
CA ASP A 133 4.98 7.32 6.04
C ASP A 133 3.52 7.49 6.49
N ARG A 134 2.61 7.43 5.52
CA ARG A 134 1.19 7.78 5.69
C ARG A 134 0.27 6.69 5.21
N LEU A 135 -0.66 6.27 6.06
CA LEU A 135 -1.86 5.55 5.64
C LEU A 135 -2.99 6.57 5.51
N VAL A 136 -3.50 6.77 4.31
CA VAL A 136 -4.61 7.68 4.01
C VAL A 136 -5.87 6.87 3.78
N LEU A 137 -6.85 7.07 4.66
CA LEU A 137 -8.14 6.39 4.63
C LEU A 137 -9.17 7.23 3.87
N GLY A 138 -9.79 6.63 2.86
CA GLY A 138 -10.82 7.24 2.02
C GLY A 138 -12.15 7.50 2.72
N ASP A 139 -13.08 8.10 1.99
CA ASP A 139 -14.42 8.45 2.50
C ASP A 139 -15.15 7.21 3.06
N GLY A 140 -15.83 7.38 4.20
CA GLY A 140 -16.60 6.32 4.86
C GLY A 140 -15.81 5.46 5.85
N LEU A 141 -14.48 5.52 5.82
CA LEU A 141 -13.59 4.98 6.85
C LEU A 141 -13.35 6.08 7.90
N LEU A 142 -14.15 6.08 8.97
CA LEU A 142 -14.26 7.19 9.91
C LEU A 142 -13.66 6.83 11.27
N THR A 143 -13.16 7.81 12.00
CA THR A 143 -12.53 7.55 13.32
C THR A 143 -13.44 6.78 14.29
N GLU A 144 -14.75 6.99 14.24
CA GLU A 144 -15.75 6.34 15.10
C GLU A 144 -16.10 4.90 14.72
N ASN A 145 -15.81 4.48 13.48
CA ASN A 145 -16.02 3.10 13.03
C ASN A 145 -14.71 2.28 13.00
N THR A 146 -13.56 2.93 13.14
CA THR A 146 -12.25 2.28 13.24
C THR A 146 -12.05 1.54 14.55
N ILE A 147 -11.53 0.31 14.44
CA ILE A 147 -11.17 -0.57 15.53
C ILE A 147 -9.66 -0.86 15.40
N LEU A 148 -8.91 -0.59 16.46
CA LEU A 148 -7.48 -0.89 16.54
C LEU A 148 -7.24 -2.15 17.37
N GLN A 149 -6.41 -3.05 16.86
CA GLN A 149 -5.97 -4.24 17.57
C GLN A 149 -4.47 -4.43 17.43
N ARG A 150 -3.77 -4.65 18.54
CA ARG A 150 -2.37 -5.10 18.52
C ARG A 150 -2.30 -6.63 18.51
N SER A 151 -1.46 -7.18 17.63
CA SER A 151 -1.11 -8.61 17.63
C SER A 151 0.39 -8.79 17.46
N GLY A 152 1.08 -9.15 18.55
CA GLY A 152 2.54 -9.11 18.61
C GLY A 152 3.05 -7.70 18.35
N ASP A 153 3.92 -7.54 17.36
CA ASP A 153 4.44 -6.23 16.93
C ASP A 153 3.68 -5.60 15.77
N ASN A 154 2.56 -6.19 15.36
CA ASN A 154 1.73 -5.68 14.27
C ASN A 154 0.53 -4.88 14.82
N LEU A 155 0.11 -3.89 14.05
CA LEU A 155 -1.15 -3.18 14.24
C LEU A 155 -2.16 -3.67 13.19
N MET A 156 -3.34 -4.05 13.64
CA MET A 156 -4.51 -4.33 12.81
C MET A 156 -5.48 -3.17 12.96
N ILE A 157 -5.91 -2.62 11.83
CA ILE A 157 -6.94 -1.60 11.71
C ILE A 157 -8.11 -2.26 10.98
N SER A 158 -9.28 -2.30 11.60
CA SER A 158 -10.52 -2.80 10.97
C SER A 158 -11.66 -1.81 11.18
N PHE A 159 -12.76 -2.00 10.45
CA PHE A 159 -13.88 -1.06 10.47
C PHE A 159 -15.18 -1.77 10.82
N ARG A 160 -16.00 -1.15 11.66
CA ARG A 160 -17.30 -1.71 12.09
C ARG A 160 -18.20 -1.90 10.88
N ASP A 161 -18.86 -3.06 10.83
CA ASP A 161 -19.77 -3.46 9.75
C ASP A 161 -19.12 -3.56 8.36
N SER A 162 -17.78 -3.63 8.29
CA SER A 162 -17.01 -3.94 7.08
C SER A 162 -16.17 -5.21 7.27
N THR A 163 -15.78 -5.84 6.17
CA THR A 163 -14.72 -6.86 6.12
C THR A 163 -13.34 -6.28 5.83
N ASP A 164 -13.27 -4.98 5.55
CA ASP A 164 -12.05 -4.27 5.23
C ASP A 164 -11.11 -4.20 6.44
N SER A 165 -9.83 -4.40 6.19
CA SER A 165 -8.82 -4.34 7.24
C SER A 165 -7.43 -4.08 6.71
N ILE A 166 -6.58 -3.47 7.53
CA ILE A 166 -5.17 -3.24 7.22
C ILE A 166 -4.31 -3.83 8.33
N TRP A 167 -3.36 -4.69 7.96
CA TRP A 167 -2.22 -5.06 8.80
C TRP A 167 -1.04 -4.14 8.52
N LEU A 168 -0.66 -3.31 9.49
CA LEU A 168 0.64 -2.66 9.51
C LEU A 168 1.65 -3.57 10.21
N LYS A 169 2.55 -4.18 9.44
CA LYS A 169 3.57 -5.07 9.98
C LYS A 169 4.63 -4.30 10.76
N ASN A 170 5.14 -4.92 11.83
CA ASN A 170 6.24 -4.40 12.65
C ASN A 170 6.03 -3.01 13.28
N TYR A 171 4.79 -2.49 13.27
CA TYR A 171 4.42 -1.18 13.79
C TYR A 171 4.95 -0.88 15.22
N PHE A 172 5.06 -1.90 16.07
CA PHE A 172 5.55 -1.79 17.45
C PHE A 172 6.96 -2.37 17.68
N ALA A 173 7.65 -2.84 16.63
CA ALA A 173 8.91 -3.56 16.77
C ALA A 173 10.07 -2.67 17.21
N TYR A 174 10.03 -1.36 16.90
CA TYR A 174 11.09 -0.41 17.22
C TYR A 174 10.55 0.91 17.79
N GLU A 175 11.27 1.44 18.78
CA GLU A 175 11.05 2.80 19.27
C GLU A 175 11.78 3.78 18.33
N GLY A 176 11.02 4.69 17.70
CA GLY A 176 11.46 5.55 16.58
C GLY A 176 10.83 5.18 15.23
N ASN A 177 11.05 5.97 14.19
CA ASN A 177 10.36 5.90 12.88
C ASN A 177 10.87 4.78 11.97
N ARG A 178 11.22 3.61 12.51
CA ARG A 178 11.67 2.49 11.69
C ARG A 178 10.55 1.48 11.57
N TYR A 179 10.31 1.01 10.35
CA TYR A 179 9.42 -0.11 10.02
C TYR A 179 7.95 0.12 10.38
N ARG A 180 7.48 1.37 10.38
CA ARG A 180 6.09 1.68 10.68
C ARG A 180 5.60 2.86 9.87
N VAL A 181 4.29 2.91 9.70
CA VAL A 181 3.58 4.11 9.23
C VAL A 181 3.48 5.11 10.40
N GLU A 182 3.91 6.35 10.20
CA GLU A 182 3.89 7.39 11.24
C GLU A 182 2.51 8.02 11.44
N GLU A 183 1.74 8.19 10.36
CA GLU A 183 0.48 8.92 10.37
C GLU A 183 -0.64 8.12 9.72
N ILE A 184 -1.76 7.96 10.43
CA ILE A 184 -3.03 7.50 9.85
C ILE A 184 -3.91 8.73 9.65
N VAL A 185 -4.21 9.04 8.39
CA VAL A 185 -4.90 10.25 7.97
C VAL A 185 -6.30 9.89 7.48
N PHE A 186 -7.32 10.51 8.08
CA PHE A 186 -8.72 10.31 7.72
C PHE A 186 -9.19 11.39 6.73
N ALA A 187 -10.25 11.10 5.98
CA ALA A 187 -10.82 12.01 4.98
C ALA A 187 -11.27 13.37 5.55
N ASP A 188 -11.62 13.45 6.84
CA ASP A 188 -11.98 14.70 7.52
C ASP A 188 -10.76 15.55 7.94
N GLY A 189 -9.54 15.07 7.66
CA GLY A 189 -8.28 15.68 8.04
C GLY A 189 -7.81 15.33 9.45
N THR A 190 -8.51 14.46 10.18
CA THR A 190 -8.02 13.91 11.44
C THR A 190 -6.76 13.07 11.17
N VAL A 191 -5.75 13.25 12.02
CA VAL A 191 -4.50 12.48 11.95
C VAL A 191 -4.27 11.77 13.28
N TRP A 192 -4.09 10.45 13.23
CA TRP A 192 -3.58 9.67 14.34
C TRP A 192 -2.10 9.42 14.13
N ASP A 193 -1.28 10.07 14.96
CA ASP A 193 0.14 9.76 15.05
C ASP A 193 0.37 8.50 15.91
N VAL A 194 1.62 8.04 15.92
CA VAL A 194 2.04 6.86 16.70
C VAL A 194 1.68 6.97 18.19
N ALA A 195 1.78 8.16 18.78
CA ALA A 195 1.47 8.37 20.20
C ALA A 195 -0.03 8.22 20.47
N THR A 196 -0.86 8.75 19.57
CA THR A 196 -2.32 8.66 19.59
C THR A 196 -2.78 7.21 19.45
N VAL A 197 -2.24 6.48 18.47
CA VAL A 197 -2.52 5.04 18.27
C VAL A 197 -2.16 4.23 19.51
N LYS A 198 -0.95 4.44 20.07
CA LYS A 198 -0.53 3.76 21.32
C LYS A 198 -1.47 4.08 22.48
N ALA A 199 -1.91 5.33 22.64
CA ALA A 199 -2.84 5.73 23.70
C ALA A 199 -4.23 5.09 23.53
N MET A 200 -4.75 5.03 22.31
CA MET A 200 -6.05 4.40 22.01
C MET A 200 -6.05 2.90 22.31
N LEU A 201 -4.95 2.20 21.99
CA LEU A 201 -4.82 0.77 22.31
C LEU A 201 -4.82 0.53 23.83
N VAL A 202 -4.26 1.42 24.64
CA VAL A 202 -4.30 1.31 26.11
C VAL A 202 -5.70 1.63 26.65
N ALA A 203 -6.31 2.73 26.20
CA ALA A 203 -7.67 3.10 26.63
C ALA A 203 -8.72 2.05 26.24
N GLY A 204 -8.59 1.48 25.04
CA GLY A 204 -9.43 0.37 24.58
C GLY A 204 -9.23 -0.91 25.40
N THR A 205 -8.02 -1.16 25.94
CA THR A 205 -7.83 -2.24 26.91
C THR A 205 -8.46 -1.95 28.27
N ASP A 206 -8.55 -0.70 28.70
CA ASP A 206 -9.21 -0.33 29.95
C ASP A 206 -10.75 -0.38 29.82
N GLU A 207 -11.31 0.03 28.67
CA GLU A 207 -12.73 -0.15 28.36
C GLU A 207 -13.08 -1.63 28.12
N ALA A 208 -12.22 -2.41 27.45
CA ALA A 208 -12.37 -3.85 27.31
C ALA A 208 -12.20 -4.60 28.65
N GLN A 209 -11.36 -4.08 29.56
CA GLN A 209 -11.26 -4.55 30.94
C GLN A 209 -12.51 -4.20 31.77
N SER A 210 -13.10 -3.02 31.54
CA SER A 210 -14.36 -2.61 32.18
C SER A 210 -15.54 -3.48 31.69
N LEU A 211 -15.56 -3.84 30.40
CA LEU A 211 -16.58 -4.72 29.82
C LEU A 211 -16.43 -6.19 30.26
N THR A 212 -15.21 -6.66 30.55
CA THR A 212 -14.97 -8.00 31.14
C THR A 212 -15.15 -8.02 32.66
N ALA A 213 -15.03 -6.89 33.35
CA ALA A 213 -15.29 -6.76 34.79
C ALA A 213 -16.78 -6.59 35.14
N TYR A 214 -17.65 -6.29 34.17
CA TYR A 214 -19.10 -6.18 34.36
C TYR A 214 -19.86 -7.39 33.78
N SER A 215 -19.52 -8.59 34.25
CA SER A 215 -20.49 -9.68 34.35
C SER A 215 -20.76 -9.98 35.83
N PRO A 216 -21.57 -9.18 36.54
CA PRO A 216 -22.15 -9.66 37.79
C PRO A 216 -23.13 -10.77 37.43
N GLY A 217 -22.81 -11.97 37.90
CA GLY A 217 -23.69 -13.12 37.83
C GLY A 217 -25.11 -12.75 38.28
N THR A 218 -26.03 -12.86 37.33
CA THR A 218 -27.45 -12.98 37.60
C THR A 218 -27.68 -14.26 38.40
N GLU A 219 -27.94 -14.15 39.70
CA GLU A 219 -28.80 -15.09 40.42
C GLU A 219 -29.65 -14.35 41.44
N ILE A 220 -30.85 -13.95 41.00
CA ILE A 220 -31.99 -13.74 41.88
C ILE A 220 -32.82 -15.02 41.84
N HIS A 221 -32.60 -15.91 42.81
CA HIS A 221 -33.55 -16.96 43.13
C HIS A 221 -34.53 -16.44 44.18
N ALA A 222 -35.75 -16.13 43.74
CA ALA A 222 -36.90 -16.04 44.62
C ALA A 222 -37.46 -17.46 44.84
N GLY A 223 -37.51 -17.87 46.11
CA GLY A 223 -38.11 -19.12 46.60
C GLY A 223 -38.12 -19.11 48.11
#